data_AF-A0A7C6MJI8-F1
#
_entry.id   AF-A0A7C6MJI8-F1
#
_cell.length_a   1.000
_cell.length_b   1.000
_cell.length_c   1.000
_cell.angle_alpha   90.00
_cell.angle_beta   90.00
_cell.angle_gamma   90.00
#
_symmetry.space_group_name_H-M   'P 1'
#
loop_
_entity.id
_entity.type
_entity.pdbx_description
1 polymer ?
#
loop_
_entity_poly.entity_id
_entity_poly.type
_entity_poly.pdbx_seq_one_letter_code
_entity_poly.pdbx_strand_id
1 'polypeptide(L)'
;MKDNKNNQLSKNIESKVDKKKNIPEEKGSIFLTILIITILSALGVLFYLKYHKNQLAHNKIKNNNLVTEGSGLYADTYETGLNTEKPFTSKYYFRGKNVNNYLVLADKCFRIVNIAQNNALKIMYVGKTNNSICENMDTEQLVVKWDEKGKNIWSESSIKTYLEDWAKELGLDESPYIIQDATWYVGGLKFFEGESLTSDIKNERNSDLNDETLYNGMIGLINASDYLKANEKICFAGAFKDLGQCGENNYLNNERNFWTMNKTYNDNERVWAVERALISVEKEEVEKNLIQSKYSNNDNFEVHPVVYLKANLVLKGYGTATKPYFIAQ
;
A
#
# COMPACT_ATOMS: atom_id res chain seq x y z
N MET A 1 89.03 73.02 -35.72
CA MET A 1 88.03 74.01 -35.27
C MET A 1 86.72 73.65 -35.96
N LYS A 2 85.77 73.11 -35.17
CA LYS A 2 84.35 72.84 -35.51
C LYS A 2 84.07 71.90 -36.68
N ASP A 3 83.15 70.96 -36.65
CA ASP A 3 82.32 70.30 -35.64
C ASP A 3 81.41 69.37 -36.48
N ASN A 4 81.12 68.16 -35.99
CA ASN A 4 79.84 67.42 -36.15
C ASN A 4 79.25 67.17 -37.56
N LYS A 5 78.64 66.02 -37.91
CA LYS A 5 77.74 65.15 -37.14
C LYS A 5 77.31 63.99 -38.06
N ASN A 6 76.95 62.84 -37.46
CA ASN A 6 75.98 61.82 -37.92
C ASN A 6 76.34 61.07 -39.23
N ASN A 7 75.99 59.79 -39.47
CA ASN A 7 74.78 59.05 -39.12
C ASN A 7 74.96 57.55 -39.46
N GLN A 8 74.22 56.70 -38.73
CA GLN A 8 73.48 55.54 -39.23
C GLN A 8 74.15 54.21 -39.67
N LEU A 9 73.57 53.15 -39.07
CA LEU A 9 73.00 51.93 -39.69
C LEU A 9 73.81 50.62 -39.69
N SER A 10 73.31 49.69 -38.85
CA SER A 10 73.00 48.27 -39.17
C SER A 10 74.18 47.32 -39.52
N LYS A 11 74.18 46.01 -39.26
CA LYS A 11 73.13 45.02 -38.96
C LYS A 11 73.86 43.71 -38.55
N ASN A 12 73.23 42.93 -37.67
CA ASN A 12 73.28 41.45 -37.52
C ASN A 12 74.65 40.81 -37.15
N ILE A 13 74.75 39.89 -36.18
CA ILE A 13 74.24 38.51 -36.25
C ILE A 13 73.88 37.97 -34.85
N GLU A 14 72.74 37.28 -34.86
CA GLU A 14 72.12 36.33 -33.93
C GLU A 14 72.91 35.84 -32.69
N SER A 15 72.29 36.00 -31.52
CA SER A 15 72.26 34.97 -30.49
C SER A 15 70.80 34.69 -30.10
N LYS A 16 70.39 33.43 -30.25
CA LYS A 16 69.17 32.86 -29.68
C LYS A 16 69.42 32.48 -28.21
N VAL A 17 68.32 32.18 -27.50
CA VAL A 17 68.21 31.58 -26.15
C VAL A 17 68.19 32.66 -25.06
N ASP A 18 67.12 32.93 -24.28
CA ASP A 18 65.94 32.17 -23.87
C ASP A 18 64.74 33.11 -23.63
N LYS A 19 63.59 32.84 -24.26
CA LYS A 19 62.30 33.30 -23.73
C LYS A 19 61.63 32.12 -23.04
N LYS A 20 61.80 32.10 -21.72
CA LYS A 20 61.08 31.25 -20.77
C LYS A 20 59.58 31.30 -21.06
N LYS A 21 59.06 30.23 -21.66
CA LYS A 21 57.63 30.00 -21.88
C LYS A 21 57.10 29.34 -20.60
N ASN A 22 56.53 30.12 -19.67
CA ASN A 22 55.88 29.60 -18.45
C ASN A 22 54.38 29.91 -18.44
N ILE A 23 53.63 28.97 -19.03
CA ILE A 23 52.34 28.35 -18.66
C ILE A 23 51.37 29.12 -17.73
N PRO A 24 50.08 29.23 -18.14
CA PRO A 24 49.01 28.71 -17.28
C PRO A 24 47.94 27.89 -18.04
N GLU A 25 48.31 26.88 -18.84
CA GLU A 25 47.33 25.94 -19.43
C GLU A 25 47.01 24.73 -18.53
N GLU A 26 47.91 24.37 -17.61
CA GLU A 26 47.76 23.16 -16.79
C GLU A 26 46.70 23.32 -15.69
N LYS A 27 46.56 24.51 -15.10
CA LYS A 27 45.54 24.80 -14.07
C LYS A 27 44.13 24.79 -14.63
N GLY A 28 43.92 25.28 -15.86
CA GLY A 28 42.60 25.27 -16.51
C GLY A 28 42.14 23.85 -16.87
N SER A 29 43.07 23.01 -17.32
CA SER A 29 42.82 21.59 -17.61
C SER A 29 42.46 20.78 -16.35
N ILE A 30 43.21 20.97 -15.26
CA ILE A 30 42.92 20.32 -13.97
C ILE A 30 41.56 20.80 -13.43
N PHE A 31 41.25 22.10 -13.50
CA PHE A 31 39.98 22.63 -13.03
C PHE A 31 38.78 22.10 -13.84
N LEU A 32 38.92 22.01 -15.17
CA LEU A 32 37.91 21.44 -16.04
C LEU A 32 37.72 19.93 -15.77
N THR A 33 38.80 19.20 -15.52
CA THR A 33 38.74 17.76 -15.19
C THR A 33 38.05 17.53 -13.85
N ILE A 34 38.39 18.32 -12.82
CA ILE A 34 37.71 18.28 -11.52
C ILE A 34 36.23 18.63 -11.67
N LEU A 35 35.89 19.65 -12.46
CA LEU A 35 34.50 20.05 -12.74
C LEU A 35 33.71 18.94 -13.46
N ILE A 36 34.32 18.24 -14.42
CA ILE A 36 33.68 17.11 -15.11
C ILE A 36 33.45 15.95 -14.14
N ILE A 37 34.43 15.61 -13.30
CA ILE A 37 34.31 14.56 -12.28
C ILE A 37 33.21 14.89 -11.28
N THR A 38 33.12 16.15 -10.82
CA THR A 38 32.07 16.58 -9.88
C THR A 38 30.68 16.57 -10.52
N ILE A 39 30.55 16.95 -11.79
CA ILE A 39 29.29 16.86 -12.54
C ILE A 39 28.87 15.38 -12.71
N LEU A 40 29.80 14.50 -13.11
CA LEU A 40 29.52 13.08 -13.30
C LEU A 40 29.17 12.39 -11.98
N SER A 41 29.85 12.72 -10.89
CA SER A 41 29.51 12.18 -9.56
C SER A 41 28.15 12.68 -9.08
N ALA A 42 27.84 13.97 -9.26
CA ALA A 42 26.53 14.52 -8.93
C ALA A 42 25.39 13.86 -9.76
N LEU A 43 25.60 13.67 -11.06
CA LEU A 43 24.67 12.94 -11.93
C LEU A 43 24.50 11.49 -11.50
N GLY A 44 25.60 10.82 -11.13
CA GLY A 44 25.59 9.45 -10.60
C GLY A 44 24.79 9.33 -9.30
N VAL A 45 24.98 10.27 -8.37
CA VAL A 45 24.21 10.34 -7.12
C VAL A 45 22.73 10.59 -7.39
N LEU A 46 22.39 11.54 -8.27
CA LEU A 46 21.00 11.81 -8.66
C LEU A 46 20.34 10.59 -9.31
N PHE A 47 21.04 9.90 -10.21
CA PHE A 47 20.56 8.67 -10.81
C PHE A 47 20.31 7.58 -9.76
N TYR A 48 21.26 7.37 -8.85
CA TYR A 48 21.15 6.42 -7.75
C TYR A 48 19.96 6.72 -6.84
N LEU A 49 19.79 7.99 -6.41
CA LEU A 49 18.66 8.40 -5.57
C LEU A 49 17.32 8.21 -6.28
N LYS A 50 17.24 8.54 -7.57
CA LYS A 50 16.03 8.31 -8.38
C LYS A 50 15.72 6.83 -8.53
N TYR A 51 16.73 6.02 -8.81
CA TYR A 51 16.59 4.57 -8.90
C TYR A 51 16.12 3.99 -7.56
N HIS A 52 16.79 4.31 -6.46
CA HIS A 52 16.41 3.85 -5.13
C HIS A 52 14.99 4.27 -4.75
N LYS A 53 14.62 5.53 -5.01
CA LYS A 53 13.25 6.02 -4.78
C LYS A 53 12.21 5.20 -5.56
N ASN A 54 12.50 4.83 -6.80
CA ASN A 54 11.60 4.00 -7.61
C ASN A 54 11.48 2.56 -7.10
N GLN A 55 12.44 2.08 -6.31
CA GLN A 55 12.41 0.76 -5.70
C GLN A 55 11.68 0.71 -4.35
N LEU A 56 11.38 1.86 -3.75
CA LEU A 56 10.51 1.92 -2.57
C LEU A 56 9.17 1.24 -2.90
N ALA A 57 8.68 0.45 -1.95
CA ALA A 57 7.57 -0.47 -2.12
C ALA A 57 6.36 0.19 -2.80
N HIS A 58 5.93 1.35 -2.28
CA HIS A 58 4.82 2.13 -2.82
C HIS A 58 5.04 2.60 -4.26
N ASN A 59 6.26 3.03 -4.63
CA ASN A 59 6.56 3.49 -5.99
C ASN A 59 6.63 2.32 -6.96
N LYS A 60 7.24 1.20 -6.55
CA LYS A 60 7.30 -0.01 -7.37
C LYS A 60 5.90 -0.55 -7.67
N ILE A 61 5.05 -0.66 -6.64
CA ILE A 61 3.67 -1.13 -6.80
C ILE A 61 2.90 -0.19 -7.72
N LYS A 62 3.00 1.13 -7.51
CA LYS A 62 2.36 2.13 -8.37
C LYS A 62 2.83 2.01 -9.83
N ASN A 63 4.13 1.95 -10.08
CA ASN A 63 4.68 1.88 -11.43
C ASN A 63 4.27 0.61 -12.19
N ASN A 64 4.06 -0.50 -11.47
CA ASN A 64 3.70 -1.78 -12.08
C ASN A 64 2.20 -1.95 -12.31
N ASN A 65 1.34 -1.28 -11.53
CA ASN A 65 -0.08 -1.65 -11.44
C ASN A 65 -1.06 -0.49 -11.67
N LEU A 66 -0.60 0.76 -11.74
CA LEU A 66 -1.50 1.90 -11.92
C LEU A 66 -2.21 1.82 -13.27
N VAL A 67 -3.54 1.85 -13.25
CA VAL A 67 -4.39 1.78 -14.44
C VAL A 67 -5.54 2.79 -14.36
N THR A 68 -6.21 3.04 -15.49
CA THR A 68 -7.43 3.85 -15.58
C THR A 68 -8.67 3.01 -15.87
N GLU A 69 -8.51 1.78 -16.33
CA GLU A 69 -9.58 0.84 -16.68
C GLU A 69 -9.17 -0.62 -16.39
N GLY A 70 -10.16 -1.49 -16.21
CA GLY A 70 -9.96 -2.91 -15.89
C GLY A 70 -9.52 -3.20 -14.45
N SER A 71 -8.74 -4.27 -14.29
CA SER A 71 -8.18 -4.70 -13.00
C SER A 71 -6.80 -4.09 -12.76
N GLY A 72 -6.57 -3.51 -11.58
CA GLY A 72 -5.28 -2.94 -11.22
C GLY A 72 -5.33 -2.02 -10.00
N LEU A 73 -4.35 -1.13 -9.90
CA LEU A 73 -4.25 -0.11 -8.85
C LEU A 73 -4.88 1.20 -9.34
N TYR A 74 -5.71 1.80 -8.51
CA TYR A 74 -6.38 3.07 -8.78
C TYR A 74 -5.97 4.14 -7.77
N ALA A 75 -5.92 5.40 -8.21
CA ALA A 75 -5.82 6.52 -7.30
C ALA A 75 -7.14 6.68 -6.54
N ASP A 76 -7.05 6.95 -5.24
CA ASP A 76 -8.24 7.21 -4.43
C ASP A 76 -8.80 8.61 -4.68
N THR A 77 -10.10 8.76 -4.56
CA THR A 77 -10.87 10.01 -4.74
C THR A 77 -11.66 10.31 -3.48
N TYR A 78 -12.18 11.54 -3.34
CA TYR A 78 -13.01 11.88 -2.18
C TYR A 78 -14.21 10.92 -2.02
N GLU A 79 -14.85 10.55 -3.13
CA GLU A 79 -16.00 9.62 -3.17
C GLU A 79 -15.64 8.18 -2.79
N THR A 80 -14.37 7.80 -2.95
CA THR A 80 -13.86 6.45 -2.63
C THR A 80 -12.98 6.43 -1.37
N GLY A 81 -12.87 7.56 -0.68
CA GLY A 81 -12.28 7.64 0.65
C GLY A 81 -10.91 8.33 0.75
N LEU A 82 -10.45 9.07 -0.25
CA LEU A 82 -9.26 9.92 -0.12
C LEU A 82 -9.47 10.96 0.98
N ASN A 83 -8.58 10.94 1.98
CA ASN A 83 -8.52 11.99 2.99
C ASN A 83 -7.06 12.20 3.43
N THR A 84 -6.46 13.31 3.02
CA THR A 84 -5.04 13.61 3.28
C THR A 84 -4.74 14.04 4.72
N GLU A 85 -5.77 14.36 5.51
CA GLU A 85 -5.64 14.81 6.90
C GLU A 85 -5.68 13.64 7.89
N LYS A 86 -6.30 12.52 7.48
CA LYS A 86 -6.44 11.31 8.32
C LYS A 86 -5.34 10.29 7.99
N PRO A 87 -4.57 9.80 8.99
CA PRO A 87 -3.47 8.86 8.77
C PRO A 87 -4.00 7.50 8.29
N PHE A 88 -3.17 6.72 7.60
CA PHE A 88 -3.51 5.35 7.16
C PHE A 88 -4.76 5.18 6.27
N THR A 89 -5.45 6.26 5.89
CA THR A 89 -6.46 6.23 4.82
C THR A 89 -5.78 5.94 3.49
N SER A 90 -6.52 5.33 2.56
CA SER A 90 -5.99 4.99 1.25
C SER A 90 -5.68 6.24 0.41
N LYS A 91 -4.56 6.17 -0.31
CA LYS A 91 -4.19 7.06 -1.41
C LYS A 91 -4.32 6.34 -2.75
N TYR A 92 -4.04 5.03 -2.74
CA TYR A 92 -4.29 4.13 -3.86
C TYR A 92 -4.88 2.82 -3.32
N TYR A 93 -5.73 2.15 -4.09
CA TYR A 93 -6.29 0.84 -3.73
C TYR A 93 -6.36 -0.07 -4.96
N PHE A 94 -6.31 -1.38 -4.73
CA PHE A 94 -6.48 -2.37 -5.80
C PHE A 94 -7.95 -2.63 -6.09
N ARG A 95 -8.26 -2.92 -7.36
CA ARG A 95 -9.61 -3.12 -7.88
C ARG A 95 -9.62 -4.19 -8.98
N GLY A 96 -10.68 -4.98 -9.06
CA GLY A 96 -10.95 -5.93 -10.13
C GLY A 96 -10.66 -7.38 -9.75
N LYS A 97 -10.92 -8.32 -10.67
CA LYS A 97 -10.75 -9.77 -10.42
C LYS A 97 -9.29 -10.20 -10.48
N ASN A 98 -8.59 -9.75 -11.52
CA ASN A 98 -7.28 -10.27 -11.90
C ASN A 98 -6.21 -9.21 -11.64
N VAL A 99 -5.77 -9.11 -10.37
CA VAL A 99 -4.76 -8.14 -9.93
C VAL A 99 -3.46 -8.81 -9.49
N ASN A 100 -2.33 -8.16 -9.80
CA ASN A 100 -0.98 -8.58 -9.44
C ASN A 100 -0.52 -7.89 -8.14
N ASN A 101 -1.15 -8.26 -7.02
CA ASN A 101 -0.92 -7.66 -5.71
C ASN A 101 -0.54 -8.68 -4.61
N TYR A 102 0.06 -9.81 -4.99
CA TYR A 102 0.57 -10.79 -4.03
C TYR A 102 1.89 -10.34 -3.41
N LEU A 103 2.07 -10.61 -2.12
CA LEU A 103 3.28 -10.37 -1.36
C LEU A 103 3.56 -11.56 -0.44
N VAL A 104 4.83 -11.96 -0.32
CA VAL A 104 5.28 -12.99 0.62
C VAL A 104 6.02 -12.35 1.79
N LEU A 105 5.64 -12.76 3.00
CA LEU A 105 6.26 -12.36 4.26
C LEU A 105 6.12 -13.52 5.26
N ALA A 106 7.20 -13.90 5.95
CA ALA A 106 7.21 -14.97 6.97
C ALA A 106 6.56 -16.30 6.49
N ASP A 107 6.90 -16.73 5.27
CA ASP A 107 6.32 -17.90 4.60
C ASP A 107 4.78 -17.91 4.50
N LYS A 108 4.19 -16.71 4.53
CA LYS A 108 2.77 -16.47 4.30
C LYS A 108 2.56 -15.61 3.06
N CYS A 109 1.43 -15.83 2.42
CA CYS A 109 0.93 -15.07 1.29
C CYS A 109 -0.04 -14.00 1.77
N PHE A 110 0.15 -12.80 1.24
CA PHE A 110 -0.68 -11.65 1.48
C PHE A 110 -1.15 -11.02 0.16
N ARG A 111 -2.31 -10.38 0.20
CA ARG A 111 -2.79 -9.44 -0.81
C ARG A 111 -2.55 -8.01 -0.34
N ILE A 112 -1.95 -7.17 -1.19
CA ILE A 112 -1.86 -5.74 -0.91
C ILE A 112 -3.23 -5.12 -1.19
N VAL A 113 -3.84 -4.54 -0.16
CA VAL A 113 -5.17 -3.93 -0.22
C VAL A 113 -5.06 -2.50 -0.73
N ASN A 114 -4.19 -1.70 -0.09
CA ASN A 114 -4.02 -0.30 -0.42
C ASN A 114 -2.61 0.23 -0.10
N ILE A 115 -2.32 1.40 -0.68
CA ILE A 115 -1.20 2.26 -0.29
C ILE A 115 -1.81 3.43 0.48
N ALA A 116 -1.42 3.57 1.75
CA ALA A 116 -1.91 4.64 2.61
C ALA A 116 -1.29 6.02 2.28
N GLN A 117 -1.85 7.09 2.86
CA GLN A 117 -1.34 8.47 2.73
C GLN A 117 0.14 8.59 3.11
N ASN A 118 0.55 7.92 4.19
CA ASN A 118 1.94 7.87 4.66
C ASN A 118 2.83 6.89 3.86
N ASN A 119 2.35 6.36 2.74
CA ASN A 119 2.99 5.35 1.90
C ASN A 119 3.20 3.97 2.55
N ALA A 120 2.57 3.70 3.70
CA ALA A 120 2.47 2.36 4.25
C ALA A 120 1.64 1.46 3.31
N LEU A 121 1.89 0.15 3.35
CA LEU A 121 1.10 -0.83 2.60
C LEU A 121 0.18 -1.59 3.55
N LYS A 122 -1.13 -1.53 3.33
CA LYS A 122 -2.10 -2.41 4.02
C LYS A 122 -2.07 -3.76 3.31
N ILE A 123 -1.73 -4.83 4.03
CA ILE A 123 -1.65 -6.19 3.46
C ILE A 123 -2.55 -7.15 4.26
N MET A 124 -3.25 -8.04 3.56
CA MET A 124 -4.20 -9.00 4.12
C MET A 124 -3.72 -10.43 3.87
N TYR A 125 -3.65 -11.24 4.92
CA TYR A 125 -3.26 -12.65 4.85
C TYR A 125 -4.28 -13.48 4.05
N VAL A 126 -3.78 -14.35 3.17
CA VAL A 126 -4.63 -15.20 2.31
C VAL A 126 -4.23 -16.69 2.29
N GLY A 127 -3.12 -17.08 2.93
CA GLY A 127 -2.70 -18.49 2.99
C GLY A 127 -1.21 -18.68 3.17
N LYS A 128 -0.76 -19.93 3.34
CA LYS A 128 0.67 -20.27 3.42
C LYS A 128 1.29 -20.32 2.03
N THR A 129 2.56 -19.94 1.92
CA THR A 129 3.27 -20.09 0.65
C THR A 129 3.43 -21.56 0.28
N ASN A 130 3.52 -21.83 -1.01
CA ASN A 130 4.04 -23.09 -1.52
C ASN A 130 5.37 -22.77 -2.21
N ASN A 131 6.52 -23.15 -1.64
CA ASN A 131 7.84 -22.81 -2.19
C ASN A 131 8.02 -21.31 -2.51
N SER A 132 7.61 -20.43 -1.60
CA SER A 132 7.70 -18.96 -1.75
C SER A 132 6.86 -18.35 -2.88
N ILE A 133 5.90 -19.11 -3.45
CA ILE A 133 4.87 -18.58 -4.34
C ILE A 133 3.49 -18.65 -3.67
N CYS A 134 2.55 -17.87 -4.21
CA CYS A 134 1.16 -17.73 -3.74
C CYS A 134 0.14 -18.36 -4.70
N GLU A 135 0.62 -19.22 -5.59
CA GLU A 135 -0.23 -20.08 -6.41
C GLU A 135 -0.49 -21.39 -5.67
N ASN A 136 -1.72 -21.89 -5.72
CA ASN A 136 -2.13 -23.12 -5.02
C ASN A 136 -1.71 -23.13 -3.54
N MET A 137 -1.82 -21.97 -2.88
CA MET A 137 -1.50 -21.80 -1.47
C MET A 137 -2.39 -22.68 -0.59
N ASP A 138 -1.83 -23.17 0.51
CA ASP A 138 -2.59 -23.87 1.54
C ASP A 138 -3.39 -22.83 2.35
N THR A 139 -4.72 -22.93 2.24
CA THR A 139 -5.64 -22.05 2.97
C THR A 139 -5.88 -22.65 4.35
N GLU A 140 -4.94 -22.44 5.26
CA GLU A 140 -5.19 -22.67 6.69
C GLU A 140 -6.38 -21.79 7.11
N GLN A 141 -7.50 -22.43 7.42
CA GLN A 141 -8.75 -21.75 7.72
C GLN A 141 -8.72 -21.25 9.16
N LEU A 142 -8.56 -19.93 9.32
CA LEU A 142 -8.66 -19.26 10.61
C LEU A 142 -10.13 -18.93 10.88
N VAL A 143 -10.92 -19.89 11.37
CA VAL A 143 -12.36 -19.72 11.56
C VAL A 143 -12.68 -19.48 13.03
N VAL A 144 -13.29 -18.32 13.33
CA VAL A 144 -13.72 -17.97 14.69
C VAL A 144 -15.02 -17.17 14.65
N LYS A 145 -15.68 -17.07 15.82
CA LYS A 145 -16.66 -16.02 16.06
C LYS A 145 -15.96 -14.67 16.16
N TRP A 146 -16.70 -13.60 15.86
CA TRP A 146 -16.17 -12.25 16.04
C TRP A 146 -15.97 -11.92 17.52
N ASP A 147 -16.95 -12.23 18.37
CA ASP A 147 -16.82 -12.11 19.82
C ASP A 147 -17.59 -13.19 20.57
N GLU A 148 -16.92 -13.92 21.48
CA GLU A 148 -17.56 -14.97 22.28
C GLU A 148 -18.64 -14.44 23.24
N LYS A 149 -18.56 -13.17 23.64
CA LYS A 149 -19.54 -12.52 24.53
C LYS A 149 -20.70 -11.85 23.79
N GLY A 150 -20.72 -11.92 22.46
CA GLY A 150 -21.77 -11.31 21.64
C GLY A 150 -21.72 -9.79 21.65
N LYS A 151 -20.53 -9.18 21.82
CA LYS A 151 -20.34 -7.74 21.68
C LYS A 151 -19.80 -7.39 20.30
N ASN A 152 -19.91 -6.12 19.90
CA ASN A 152 -19.35 -5.59 18.66
C ASN A 152 -18.30 -4.49 18.88
N ILE A 153 -17.67 -4.50 20.07
CA ILE A 153 -16.66 -3.52 20.49
C ILE A 153 -15.27 -4.09 20.20
N TRP A 154 -14.55 -3.50 19.24
CA TRP A 154 -13.26 -4.03 18.77
C TRP A 154 -12.24 -4.23 19.91
N SER A 155 -12.10 -3.22 20.77
CA SER A 155 -11.11 -3.18 21.86
C SER A 155 -11.29 -4.31 22.89
N GLU A 156 -12.50 -4.85 23.03
CA GLU A 156 -12.85 -5.91 23.98
C GLU A 156 -13.10 -7.28 23.31
N SER A 157 -13.04 -7.34 21.98
CA SER A 157 -13.46 -8.51 21.20
C SER A 157 -12.49 -9.69 21.28
N SER A 158 -13.03 -10.91 21.29
CA SER A 158 -12.18 -12.11 21.21
C SER A 158 -11.41 -12.23 19.89
N ILE A 159 -11.94 -11.71 18.77
CA ILE A 159 -11.22 -11.72 17.49
C ILE A 159 -9.95 -10.84 17.52
N LYS A 160 -9.96 -9.72 18.24
CA LYS A 160 -8.75 -8.89 18.43
C LYS A 160 -7.65 -9.69 19.14
N THR A 161 -7.98 -10.36 20.23
CA THR A 161 -7.03 -11.21 20.97
C THR A 161 -6.49 -12.33 20.08
N TYR A 162 -7.37 -13.01 19.34
CA TYR A 162 -6.99 -14.07 18.40
C TYR A 162 -5.98 -13.57 17.34
N LEU A 163 -6.21 -12.38 16.78
CA LEU A 163 -5.31 -11.76 15.81
C LEU A 163 -3.94 -11.41 16.42
N GLU A 164 -3.94 -10.85 17.64
CA GLU A 164 -2.71 -10.50 18.35
C GLU A 164 -1.86 -11.75 18.64
N ASP A 165 -2.49 -12.84 19.08
CA ASP A 165 -1.81 -14.13 19.28
C ASP A 165 -1.25 -14.69 17.97
N TRP A 166 -2.04 -14.67 16.88
CA TRP A 166 -1.58 -15.10 15.56
C TRP A 166 -0.35 -14.31 15.06
N ALA A 167 -0.33 -12.99 15.28
CA ALA A 167 0.80 -12.18 14.84
C ALA A 167 2.07 -12.47 15.66
N LYS A 168 1.92 -12.71 16.96
CA LYS A 168 3.00 -13.09 17.86
C LYS A 168 3.59 -14.46 17.52
N GLU A 169 2.74 -15.44 17.21
CA GLU A 169 3.20 -16.78 16.78
C GLU A 169 4.05 -16.74 15.52
N LEU A 170 3.81 -15.75 14.65
CA LEU A 170 4.58 -15.51 13.43
C LEU A 170 5.78 -14.57 13.62
N GLY A 171 6.02 -14.06 14.83
CA GLY A 171 7.10 -13.11 15.13
C GLY A 171 6.96 -11.77 14.39
N LEU A 172 5.74 -11.38 14.04
CA LEU A 172 5.46 -10.14 13.30
C LEU A 172 5.63 -8.90 14.21
N ASP A 173 5.35 -9.05 15.50
CA ASP A 173 5.56 -8.05 16.55
C ASP A 173 7.04 -7.80 16.84
N GLU A 174 7.90 -8.81 16.62
CA GLU A 174 9.37 -8.70 16.73
C GLU A 174 10.03 -8.06 15.49
N SER A 175 9.24 -7.65 14.48
CA SER A 175 9.72 -7.11 13.21
C SER A 175 9.46 -5.59 13.05
N PRO A 176 9.94 -4.72 13.97
CA PRO A 176 9.61 -3.28 13.95
C PRO A 176 10.20 -2.54 12.76
N TYR A 177 11.11 -3.16 11.98
CA TYR A 177 11.65 -2.57 10.76
C TYR A 177 10.78 -2.85 9.53
N ILE A 178 9.85 -3.80 9.62
CA ILE A 178 8.98 -4.24 8.52
C ILE A 178 7.54 -3.80 8.77
N ILE A 179 7.01 -4.11 9.94
CA ILE A 179 5.62 -3.84 10.34
C ILE A 179 5.58 -2.61 11.24
N GLN A 180 4.44 -1.92 11.25
CA GLN A 180 4.19 -0.78 12.13
C GLN A 180 2.76 -0.81 12.69
N ASP A 181 2.59 -0.18 13.85
CA ASP A 181 1.28 0.20 14.33
C ASP A 181 0.60 1.15 13.35
N ALA A 182 -0.71 0.98 13.22
CA ALA A 182 -1.56 1.78 12.36
C ALA A 182 -2.78 2.29 13.12
N THR A 183 -3.35 3.37 12.60
CA THR A 183 -4.67 3.83 12.99
C THR A 183 -5.72 3.12 12.14
N TRP A 184 -6.55 2.33 12.79
CA TRP A 184 -7.64 1.56 12.21
C TRP A 184 -8.97 2.27 12.43
N TYR A 185 -9.85 2.18 11.44
CA TYR A 185 -11.16 2.83 11.43
C TYR A 185 -12.25 1.82 11.76
N VAL A 186 -12.61 1.74 13.04
CA VAL A 186 -13.52 0.72 13.58
C VAL A 186 -14.96 1.20 13.74
N GLY A 187 -15.26 2.40 13.22
CA GLY A 187 -16.59 2.99 13.30
C GLY A 187 -17.69 2.12 12.68
N GLY A 188 -18.93 2.37 13.10
CA GLY A 188 -20.07 1.53 12.78
C GLY A 188 -20.82 1.96 11.53
N LEU A 189 -21.19 1.02 10.65
CA LEU A 189 -21.99 1.33 9.46
C LEU A 189 -23.47 1.19 9.75
N LYS A 190 -24.26 2.04 9.10
CA LYS A 190 -25.72 2.03 9.20
C LYS A 190 -26.28 0.83 8.44
N PHE A 191 -27.12 0.05 9.12
CA PHE A 191 -27.86 -1.05 8.49
C PHE A 191 -29.03 -0.46 7.66
N PHE A 192 -30.16 -0.09 8.26
CA PHE A 192 -31.34 0.37 7.51
C PHE A 192 -31.19 1.71 6.78
N GLU A 193 -30.23 2.55 7.20
CA GLU A 193 -29.99 3.88 6.67
C GLU A 193 -28.65 3.96 5.91
N GLY A 194 -28.11 2.83 5.44
CA GLY A 194 -26.91 2.83 4.61
C GLY A 194 -27.17 3.55 3.28
N GLU A 195 -26.45 4.64 3.02
CA GLU A 195 -26.75 5.52 1.88
C GLU A 195 -25.85 5.26 0.67
N SER A 196 -24.53 5.22 0.91
CA SER A 196 -23.49 5.15 -0.13
C SER A 196 -22.15 4.71 0.46
N LEU A 197 -21.22 4.30 -0.41
CA LEU A 197 -19.83 4.04 -0.04
C LEU A 197 -19.18 5.23 0.68
N THR A 198 -19.42 6.45 0.20
CA THR A 198 -18.88 7.67 0.83
C THR A 198 -19.41 7.84 2.26
N SER A 199 -20.70 7.56 2.47
CA SER A 199 -21.33 7.60 3.80
C SER A 199 -20.76 6.51 4.71
N ASP A 200 -20.61 5.29 4.21
CA ASP A 200 -20.00 4.19 4.96
C ASP A 200 -18.58 4.56 5.41
N ILE A 201 -17.74 5.02 4.49
CA ILE A 201 -16.37 5.47 4.79
C ILE A 201 -16.36 6.61 5.83
N LYS A 202 -17.32 7.54 5.76
CA LYS A 202 -17.44 8.59 6.77
C LYS A 202 -17.74 7.97 8.14
N ASN A 203 -18.68 7.04 8.20
CA ASN A 203 -19.09 6.37 9.44
C ASN A 203 -17.99 5.47 10.02
N GLU A 204 -17.18 4.81 9.18
CA GLU A 204 -15.98 4.08 9.61
C GLU A 204 -15.01 4.99 10.37
N ARG A 205 -14.93 6.28 9.99
CA ARG A 205 -13.85 7.21 10.37
C ARG A 205 -14.22 8.31 11.36
N ASN A 206 -15.51 8.57 11.60
CA ASN A 206 -15.96 9.71 12.37
C ASN A 206 -16.69 9.32 13.65
N SER A 207 -16.35 10.01 14.72
CA SER A 207 -16.98 9.96 16.04
C SER A 207 -18.34 10.65 16.12
N ASP A 208 -18.86 11.21 15.02
CA ASP A 208 -20.16 11.90 14.96
C ASP A 208 -21.33 11.00 15.40
N LEU A 209 -21.06 9.71 15.57
CA LEU A 209 -21.97 8.66 16.01
C LEU A 209 -21.80 8.26 17.49
N ASN A 210 -21.02 9.02 18.29
CA ASN A 210 -20.78 8.85 19.74
C ASN A 210 -20.08 7.55 20.18
N ASP A 211 -19.25 6.95 19.30
CA ASP A 211 -18.64 5.65 19.52
C ASP A 211 -17.10 5.63 19.34
N GLU A 212 -16.44 4.61 19.89
CA GLU A 212 -15.05 4.26 19.54
C GLU A 212 -14.96 4.04 18.03
N THR A 213 -14.19 4.88 17.35
CA THR A 213 -14.06 4.89 15.88
C THR A 213 -12.64 4.69 15.42
N LEU A 214 -11.69 4.72 16.35
CA LEU A 214 -10.27 4.57 16.10
C LEU A 214 -9.69 3.53 17.05
N TYR A 215 -8.94 2.59 16.49
CA TYR A 215 -8.06 1.71 17.23
C TYR A 215 -6.64 1.93 16.74
N ASN A 216 -5.68 2.09 17.65
CA ASN A 216 -4.27 2.14 17.29
C ASN A 216 -3.62 0.81 17.68
N GLY A 217 -3.03 0.13 16.72
CA GLY A 217 -2.33 -1.13 16.95
C GLY A 217 -1.81 -1.75 15.66
N MET A 218 -1.10 -2.86 15.82
CA MET A 218 -0.35 -3.51 14.73
C MET A 218 -1.24 -4.25 13.73
N ILE A 219 -2.32 -4.87 14.21
CA ILE A 219 -3.10 -5.85 13.45
C ILE A 219 -4.59 -5.53 13.49
N GLY A 220 -5.29 -5.84 12.40
CA GLY A 220 -6.72 -5.65 12.29
C GLY A 220 -7.31 -6.51 11.17
N LEU A 221 -8.46 -6.07 10.66
CA LEU A 221 -9.14 -6.67 9.51
C LEU A 221 -9.30 -5.63 8.41
N ILE A 222 -9.77 -6.06 7.24
CA ILE A 222 -10.20 -5.10 6.24
C ILE A 222 -11.45 -4.36 6.72
N ASN A 223 -11.62 -3.14 6.24
CA ASN A 223 -12.86 -2.43 6.39
C ASN A 223 -13.90 -2.94 5.39
N ALA A 224 -15.19 -2.77 5.67
CA ALA A 224 -16.22 -3.07 4.69
C ALA A 224 -16.00 -2.27 3.39
N SER A 225 -15.59 -1.00 3.52
CA SER A 225 -15.26 -0.17 2.36
C SER A 225 -14.10 -0.71 1.52
N ASP A 226 -13.12 -1.41 2.11
CA ASP A 226 -12.04 -2.02 1.33
C ASP A 226 -12.57 -3.11 0.39
N TYR A 227 -13.55 -3.92 0.83
CA TYR A 227 -14.21 -4.90 -0.02
C TYR A 227 -15.06 -4.24 -1.11
N LEU A 228 -15.86 -3.22 -0.77
CA LEU A 228 -16.69 -2.50 -1.74
C LEU A 228 -15.87 -1.83 -2.86
N LYS A 229 -14.67 -1.35 -2.53
CA LYS A 229 -13.73 -0.73 -3.47
C LYS A 229 -12.95 -1.73 -4.30
N ALA A 230 -12.79 -2.97 -3.82
CA ALA A 230 -12.01 -4.00 -4.51
C ALA A 230 -12.70 -4.57 -5.76
N ASN A 231 -14.00 -4.32 -5.94
CA ASN A 231 -14.76 -4.70 -7.13
C ASN A 231 -14.40 -3.87 -8.37
N GLU A 232 -14.25 -4.52 -9.54
CA GLU A 232 -14.03 -3.82 -10.83
C GLU A 232 -15.04 -2.68 -11.08
N LYS A 233 -16.30 -2.86 -10.70
CA LYS A 233 -17.26 -1.78 -10.60
C LYS A 233 -17.43 -1.40 -9.14
N ILE A 234 -16.92 -0.23 -8.78
CA ILE A 234 -17.01 0.28 -7.40
C ILE A 234 -18.45 0.26 -6.92
N CYS A 235 -18.66 -0.29 -5.72
CA CYS A 235 -19.96 -0.38 -5.09
C CYS A 235 -20.35 0.92 -4.37
N PHE A 236 -20.64 1.96 -5.15
CA PHE A 236 -21.04 3.26 -4.62
C PHE A 236 -22.33 3.26 -3.79
N ALA A 237 -23.16 2.23 -3.93
CA ALA A 237 -24.39 2.08 -3.16
C ALA A 237 -24.14 1.82 -1.66
N GLY A 238 -22.94 1.37 -1.28
CA GLY A 238 -22.59 1.06 0.12
C GLY A 238 -22.93 -0.38 0.53
N ALA A 239 -22.51 -0.73 1.76
CA ALA A 239 -22.54 -2.07 2.32
C ALA A 239 -23.96 -2.65 2.42
N PHE A 240 -24.90 -1.88 2.98
CA PHE A 240 -26.29 -2.34 3.15
C PHE A 240 -27.00 -2.67 1.83
N LYS A 241 -26.64 -1.97 0.75
CA LYS A 241 -27.27 -2.13 -0.57
C LYS A 241 -26.56 -3.16 -1.45
N ASP A 242 -25.58 -3.87 -0.90
CA ASP A 242 -24.95 -4.98 -1.60
C ASP A 242 -25.91 -6.18 -1.64
N LEU A 243 -26.34 -6.53 -2.84
CA LEU A 243 -27.17 -7.68 -3.16
C LEU A 243 -26.34 -8.76 -3.86
N GLY A 244 -25.02 -8.76 -3.65
CA GLY A 244 -24.10 -9.74 -4.23
C GLY A 244 -23.27 -9.20 -5.40
N GLN A 245 -23.65 -8.05 -5.95
CA GLN A 245 -22.91 -7.45 -7.06
C GLN A 245 -21.48 -7.07 -6.66
N CYS A 246 -21.24 -6.77 -5.37
CA CYS A 246 -19.91 -6.34 -4.91
C CYS A 246 -18.91 -7.48 -4.79
N GLY A 247 -19.36 -8.74 -4.76
CA GLY A 247 -18.48 -9.90 -4.88
C GLY A 247 -18.06 -10.20 -6.32
N GLU A 248 -18.78 -9.72 -7.34
CA GLU A 248 -18.48 -10.03 -8.74
C GLU A 248 -17.23 -9.28 -9.23
N ASN A 249 -16.24 -9.98 -9.79
CA ASN A 249 -14.98 -9.35 -10.22
C ASN A 249 -14.26 -8.57 -9.11
N ASN A 250 -14.25 -9.14 -7.91
CA ASN A 250 -13.58 -8.61 -6.74
C ASN A 250 -12.46 -9.55 -6.30
N TYR A 251 -11.20 -9.10 -6.29
CA TYR A 251 -10.06 -9.97 -5.91
C TYR A 251 -10.03 -10.33 -4.42
N LEU A 252 -10.75 -9.59 -3.56
CA LEU A 252 -10.92 -9.93 -2.14
C LEU A 252 -12.04 -10.96 -1.93
N ASN A 253 -12.88 -11.22 -2.95
CA ASN A 253 -13.85 -12.29 -2.89
C ASN A 253 -13.13 -13.63 -3.13
N ASN A 254 -12.96 -14.40 -2.06
CA ASN A 254 -12.38 -15.75 -2.09
C ASN A 254 -13.46 -16.86 -2.02
N GLU A 255 -14.73 -16.52 -2.24
CA GLU A 255 -15.88 -17.43 -2.17
C GLU A 255 -16.14 -18.04 -0.79
N ARG A 256 -15.66 -17.37 0.26
CA ARG A 256 -15.83 -17.77 1.66
C ARG A 256 -16.41 -16.64 2.50
N ASN A 257 -16.93 -17.04 3.66
CA ASN A 257 -17.46 -16.09 4.64
C ASN A 257 -16.30 -15.59 5.50
N PHE A 258 -16.16 -14.27 5.66
CA PHE A 258 -15.12 -13.72 6.51
C PHE A 258 -15.54 -12.43 7.19
N TRP A 259 -14.97 -12.19 8.38
CA TRP A 259 -15.24 -11.01 9.19
C TRP A 259 -14.58 -9.75 8.62
N THR A 260 -15.27 -8.62 8.72
CA THR A 260 -14.65 -7.28 8.56
C THR A 260 -14.47 -6.63 9.93
N MET A 261 -13.80 -5.47 9.95
CA MET A 261 -13.52 -4.76 11.19
C MET A 261 -14.70 -3.94 11.74
N ASN A 262 -15.71 -3.66 10.90
CA ASN A 262 -16.68 -2.61 11.18
C ASN A 262 -17.92 -3.14 11.92
N LYS A 263 -18.27 -2.50 13.03
CA LYS A 263 -19.50 -2.80 13.76
C LYS A 263 -20.75 -2.29 13.05
N THR A 264 -21.92 -2.74 13.48
CA THR A 264 -23.19 -2.15 13.05
C THR A 264 -23.54 -0.96 13.96
N TYR A 265 -23.90 0.17 13.37
CA TYR A 265 -24.29 1.37 14.11
C TYR A 265 -25.61 1.17 14.88
N ASN A 266 -25.69 1.74 16.10
CA ASN A 266 -26.83 1.59 17.02
C ASN A 266 -27.22 0.13 17.33
N ASP A 267 -26.24 -0.77 17.22
CA ASP A 267 -26.34 -2.17 17.59
C ASP A 267 -25.11 -2.49 18.45
N ASN A 268 -25.24 -3.45 19.37
CA ASN A 268 -24.18 -3.84 20.31
C ASN A 268 -23.68 -5.27 20.09
N GLU A 269 -24.29 -6.02 19.17
CA GLU A 269 -24.08 -7.45 18.97
C GLU A 269 -23.75 -7.79 17.52
N ARG A 270 -23.89 -6.83 16.60
CA ARG A 270 -23.70 -7.07 15.16
C ARG A 270 -22.49 -6.39 14.57
N VAL A 271 -21.89 -7.08 13.61
CA VAL A 271 -20.67 -6.69 12.88
C VAL A 271 -20.86 -7.00 11.41
N TRP A 272 -20.23 -6.22 10.55
CA TRP A 272 -20.25 -6.45 9.12
C TRP A 272 -19.29 -7.59 8.72
N ALA A 273 -19.76 -8.46 7.85
CA ALA A 273 -19.03 -9.59 7.30
C ALA A 273 -19.32 -9.72 5.80
N VAL A 274 -18.42 -10.38 5.08
CA VAL A 274 -18.74 -10.92 3.76
C VAL A 274 -19.33 -12.30 3.97
N GLU A 275 -20.53 -12.52 3.46
CA GLU A 275 -21.26 -13.78 3.54
C GLU A 275 -21.67 -14.25 2.15
N ARG A 276 -21.46 -15.55 1.93
CA ARG A 276 -22.00 -16.32 0.82
C ARG A 276 -23.44 -16.70 1.16
N ALA A 277 -24.40 -16.12 0.43
CA ALA A 277 -25.82 -16.35 0.64
C ALA A 277 -26.55 -16.66 -0.67
N LEU A 278 -27.65 -17.41 -0.56
CA LEU A 278 -28.59 -17.62 -1.66
C LEU A 278 -29.53 -16.43 -1.74
N ILE A 279 -29.60 -15.81 -2.91
CA ILE A 279 -30.49 -14.68 -3.20
C ILE A 279 -31.44 -15.09 -4.32
N SER A 280 -32.74 -14.83 -4.14
CA SER A 280 -33.74 -15.05 -5.17
C SER A 280 -33.67 -13.95 -6.23
N VAL A 281 -33.22 -14.29 -7.43
CA VAL A 281 -33.23 -13.44 -8.61
C VAL A 281 -34.20 -14.05 -9.62
N GLU A 282 -35.26 -13.33 -9.99
CA GLU A 282 -36.21 -13.76 -11.02
C GLU A 282 -36.83 -15.16 -10.82
N LYS A 283 -37.01 -15.59 -9.56
CA LYS A 283 -37.50 -16.92 -9.11
C LYS A 283 -36.49 -18.06 -9.16
N GLU A 284 -35.21 -17.76 -9.39
CA GLU A 284 -34.10 -18.69 -9.23
C GLU A 284 -33.24 -18.29 -8.02
N GLU A 285 -32.77 -19.26 -7.25
CA GLU A 285 -31.80 -19.01 -6.18
C GLU A 285 -30.39 -18.98 -6.77
N VAL A 286 -29.74 -17.83 -6.65
CA VAL A 286 -28.36 -17.64 -7.09
C VAL A 286 -27.50 -17.37 -5.88
N GLU A 287 -26.39 -18.10 -5.79
CA GLU A 287 -25.42 -17.91 -4.73
C GLU A 287 -24.54 -16.69 -5.02
N LYS A 288 -24.44 -15.80 -4.05
CA LYS A 288 -23.68 -14.56 -4.14
C LYS A 288 -22.90 -14.31 -2.86
N ASN A 289 -21.78 -13.60 -2.97
CA ASN A 289 -21.07 -13.07 -1.81
C ASN A 289 -21.44 -11.60 -1.65
N LEU A 290 -21.97 -11.25 -0.48
CA LEU A 290 -22.35 -9.88 -0.15
C LEU A 290 -21.90 -9.47 1.23
N ILE A 291 -21.73 -8.17 1.41
CA ILE A 291 -21.53 -7.59 2.73
C ILE A 291 -22.86 -7.55 3.50
N GLN A 292 -22.88 -8.12 4.71
CA GLN A 292 -24.04 -8.13 5.60
C GLN A 292 -23.67 -7.89 7.07
N SER A 293 -24.65 -7.39 7.83
CA SER A 293 -24.57 -7.28 9.28
C SER A 293 -24.99 -8.60 9.94
N LYS A 294 -24.08 -9.19 10.73
CA LYS A 294 -24.20 -10.53 11.32
C LYS A 294 -23.96 -10.47 12.82
N TYR A 295 -24.56 -11.42 13.56
CA TYR A 295 -24.37 -11.50 15.00
C TYR A 295 -22.96 -11.98 15.31
N SER A 296 -22.26 -11.27 16.21
CA SER A 296 -20.85 -11.48 16.48
C SER A 296 -20.52 -12.83 17.12
N ASN A 297 -21.52 -13.48 17.75
CA ASN A 297 -21.35 -14.76 18.47
C ASN A 297 -22.06 -15.96 17.82
N ASN A 298 -22.87 -15.76 16.78
CA ASN A 298 -23.65 -16.85 16.17
C ASN A 298 -22.90 -17.54 15.04
N ASP A 299 -22.10 -16.78 14.29
CA ASP A 299 -21.46 -17.26 13.07
C ASP A 299 -19.97 -17.53 13.30
N ASN A 300 -19.47 -18.57 12.65
CA ASN A 300 -18.05 -18.91 12.60
C ASN A 300 -17.54 -18.62 11.20
N PHE A 301 -16.84 -17.50 11.03
CA PHE A 301 -16.33 -17.07 9.72
C PHE A 301 -14.81 -17.00 9.71
N GLU A 302 -14.24 -17.03 8.51
CA GLU A 302 -12.81 -16.87 8.33
C GLU A 302 -12.33 -15.49 8.78
N VAL A 303 -11.08 -15.48 9.21
CA VAL A 303 -10.36 -14.29 9.61
C VAL A 303 -9.14 -14.16 8.73
N HIS A 304 -9.02 -13.00 8.10
CA HIS A 304 -7.88 -12.65 7.28
C HIS A 304 -7.10 -11.52 7.98
N PRO A 305 -6.11 -11.85 8.82
CA PRO A 305 -5.24 -10.88 9.46
C PRO A 305 -4.72 -9.81 8.51
N VAL A 306 -4.80 -8.56 8.94
CA VAL A 306 -4.30 -7.42 8.18
C VAL A 306 -3.26 -6.67 9.00
N VAL A 307 -2.14 -6.34 8.38
CA VAL A 307 -1.07 -5.53 8.98
C VAL A 307 -0.64 -4.41 8.03
N TYR A 308 0.07 -3.42 8.56
CA TYR A 308 0.68 -2.36 7.76
C TYR A 308 2.20 -2.52 7.66
N LEU A 309 2.71 -2.56 6.44
CA LEU A 309 4.15 -2.50 6.17
C LEU A 309 4.64 -1.05 6.16
N LYS A 310 5.90 -0.83 6.56
CA LYS A 310 6.55 0.48 6.54
C LYS A 310 6.82 1.01 5.13
N ALA A 311 6.83 2.33 5.01
CA ALA A 311 6.93 3.03 3.72
C ALA A 311 8.32 2.96 3.05
N ASN A 312 9.37 2.72 3.85
CA ASN A 312 10.77 2.73 3.42
C ASN A 312 11.26 1.36 2.94
N LEU A 313 10.39 0.35 2.87
CA LEU A 313 10.75 -0.97 2.38
C LEU A 313 11.04 -0.95 0.88
N VAL A 314 11.92 -1.84 0.44
CA VAL A 314 12.21 -2.08 -0.97
C VAL A 314 11.66 -3.45 -1.34
N LEU A 315 10.90 -3.53 -2.44
CA LEU A 315 10.32 -4.79 -2.91
C LEU A 315 11.01 -5.27 -4.18
N LYS A 316 11.14 -6.59 -4.30
CA LYS A 316 11.46 -7.31 -5.55
C LYS A 316 10.23 -8.11 -5.98
N GLY A 317 10.25 -8.67 -7.20
CA GLY A 317 9.11 -9.39 -7.78
C GLY A 317 8.12 -8.50 -8.54
N TYR A 318 7.01 -9.10 -8.96
CA TYR A 318 6.01 -8.48 -9.85
C TYR A 318 4.58 -8.51 -9.29
N GLY A 319 4.37 -9.15 -8.14
CA GLY A 319 3.06 -9.24 -7.50
C GLY A 319 2.12 -10.29 -8.09
N THR A 320 2.58 -11.12 -9.04
CA THR A 320 1.79 -12.25 -9.55
C THR A 320 1.80 -13.38 -8.52
N ALA A 321 0.85 -14.32 -8.60
CA ALA A 321 0.82 -15.48 -7.71
C ALA A 321 2.13 -16.31 -7.78
N THR A 322 2.71 -16.45 -8.97
CA THR A 322 3.96 -17.21 -9.22
C THR A 322 5.25 -16.39 -9.03
N LYS A 323 5.15 -15.05 -9.01
CA LYS A 323 6.27 -14.12 -8.77
C LYS A 323 5.81 -13.00 -7.83
N PRO A 324 5.44 -13.35 -6.58
CA PRO A 324 4.92 -12.39 -5.63
C PRO A 324 5.97 -11.33 -5.29
N TYR A 325 5.53 -10.22 -4.70
CA TYR A 325 6.46 -9.28 -4.10
C TYR A 325 7.14 -9.89 -2.88
N PHE A 326 8.40 -9.56 -2.66
CA PHE A 326 9.13 -9.90 -1.44
C PHE A 326 10.01 -8.73 -1.01
N ILE A 327 10.24 -8.62 0.30
CA ILE A 327 11.10 -7.57 0.87
C ILE A 327 12.54 -7.90 0.50
N ALA A 328 13.23 -6.94 -0.13
CA ALA A 328 14.65 -7.06 -0.38
C ALA A 328 15.40 -6.95 0.96
N GLN A 329 16.22 -7.96 1.26
CA GLN A 329 17.24 -7.86 2.30
C GLN A 329 18.36 -6.91 1.89
#